data_AF-A0A436QUN9-F1
#
_entry.id   AF-A0A436QUN9-F1
#
_cell.length_a   1.000
_cell.length_b   1.000
_cell.length_c   1.000
_cell.angle_alpha   90.00
_cell.angle_beta   90.00
_cell.angle_gamma   90.00
#
_symmetry.space_group_name_H-M   'P 1'
#
loop_
_entity.id
_entity.type
_entity.pdbx_description
1 polymer ?
#
loop_
_entity_poly.entity_id
_entity_poly.type
_entity_poly.pdbx_seq_one_letter_code
_entity_poly.pdbx_strand_id
1 'polypeptide(L)'
;PQFSAIKIAGERAYDLARDGETVEIPAREIEIGRLDIIEHSADKTVFEVECGKGTYVRSLARDMGRDLGCFGHIAELRRVEVEPFTPDDFVTVAELEAARFGGKAEAVQDESEAPVDFSAIDALLVETAAALDCLPQVAVSDDAATKIRLGNPVIIRGRDAPVEAEEACATARGRLVAIGAIEQGMFKPKRVFAG
;
A
#
# COMPACT_ATOMS: atom_id res chain seq x y z
N PRO A 1 -15.34 -7.75 -10.74
CA PRO A 1 -15.80 -9.16 -10.81
C PRO A 1 -16.77 -9.45 -9.64
N GLN A 2 -17.72 -10.39 -9.80
CA GLN A 2 -18.67 -10.79 -8.74
C GLN A 2 -17.93 -11.16 -7.45
N PHE A 3 -16.89 -11.98 -7.57
CA PHE A 3 -15.98 -12.32 -6.47
C PHE A 3 -14.97 -11.21 -6.19
N SER A 4 -15.41 -10.17 -5.48
CA SER A 4 -14.59 -9.05 -5.03
C SER A 4 -14.96 -8.61 -3.61
N ALA A 5 -14.03 -7.90 -2.96
CA ALA A 5 -14.30 -7.30 -1.66
C ALA A 5 -15.11 -5.99 -1.74
N ILE A 6 -15.65 -5.61 -2.90
CA ILE A 6 -16.49 -4.41 -3.00
C ILE A 6 -17.72 -4.60 -2.12
N LYS A 7 -18.07 -3.58 -1.33
CA LYS A 7 -19.32 -3.58 -0.57
C LYS A 7 -20.47 -3.07 -1.44
N ILE A 8 -21.59 -3.78 -1.42
CA ILE A 8 -22.83 -3.43 -2.10
C ILE A 8 -23.93 -3.49 -1.04
N ALA A 9 -24.62 -2.37 -0.81
CA ALA A 9 -25.61 -2.21 0.25
C ALA A 9 -25.13 -2.61 1.68
N GLY A 10 -23.81 -2.60 1.92
CA GLY A 10 -23.20 -2.96 3.22
C GLY A 10 -22.53 -4.35 3.25
N GLU A 11 -22.86 -5.22 2.30
CA GLU A 11 -22.39 -6.61 2.21
C GLU A 11 -21.29 -6.77 1.16
N ARG A 12 -20.37 -7.72 1.33
CA ARG A 12 -19.29 -7.92 0.35
C ARG A 12 -19.84 -8.68 -0.87
N ALA A 13 -19.46 -8.24 -2.06
CA ALA A 13 -19.92 -8.86 -3.31
C ALA A 13 -19.57 -10.37 -3.41
N TYR A 14 -18.45 -10.81 -2.81
CA TYR A 14 -18.12 -12.24 -2.80
C TYR A 14 -19.02 -13.08 -1.87
N ASP A 15 -19.63 -12.49 -0.84
CA ASP A 15 -20.59 -13.21 0.03
C ASP A 15 -21.88 -13.46 -0.77
N LEU A 16 -22.45 -12.39 -1.34
CA LEU A 16 -23.62 -12.45 -2.23
C LEU A 16 -23.43 -13.42 -3.41
N ALA A 17 -22.25 -13.39 -4.04
CA ALA A 17 -21.94 -14.29 -5.16
C ALA A 17 -21.85 -15.76 -4.74
N ARG A 18 -21.44 -16.07 -3.49
CA ARG A 18 -21.41 -17.44 -2.96
C ARG A 18 -22.82 -17.95 -2.62
N ASP A 19 -23.71 -17.04 -2.24
CA ASP A 19 -25.13 -17.33 -2.01
C ASP A 19 -25.93 -17.48 -3.33
N GLY A 20 -25.24 -17.39 -4.47
CA GLY A 20 -25.82 -17.53 -5.80
C GLY A 20 -26.50 -16.26 -6.32
N GLU A 21 -26.43 -15.17 -5.56
CA GLU A 21 -26.98 -13.89 -5.97
C GLU A 21 -26.05 -13.21 -6.99
N THR A 22 -26.63 -12.82 -8.12
CA THR A 22 -25.91 -12.03 -9.11
C THR A 22 -26.11 -10.56 -8.80
N VAL A 23 -25.03 -9.88 -8.44
CA VAL A 23 -25.09 -8.47 -8.05
C VAL A 23 -24.64 -7.58 -9.20
N GLU A 24 -25.38 -6.53 -9.50
CA GLU A 24 -24.93 -5.54 -10.47
C GLU A 24 -23.79 -4.71 -9.86
N ILE A 25 -22.58 -4.89 -10.37
CA ILE A 25 -21.41 -4.11 -9.94
C ILE A 25 -21.22 -2.98 -10.95
N PRO A 26 -21.35 -1.71 -10.55
CA PRO A 26 -21.15 -0.60 -11.46
C PRO A 26 -19.73 -0.64 -12.03
N ALA A 27 -19.62 -0.37 -13.33
CA ALA A 27 -18.33 -0.21 -13.98
C ALA A 27 -17.55 0.92 -13.30
N ARG A 28 -16.24 0.72 -13.18
CA ARG A 28 -15.32 1.73 -12.63
C ARG A 28 -14.26 1.98 -13.67
N GLU A 29 -13.95 3.25 -13.85
CA GLU A 29 -12.80 3.66 -14.63
C GLU A 29 -11.53 3.22 -13.90
N ILE A 30 -10.62 2.65 -14.68
CA ILE A 30 -9.31 2.17 -14.23
C ILE A 30 -8.27 2.67 -15.21
N GLU A 31 -7.04 2.78 -14.74
CA GLU A 31 -5.90 3.21 -15.54
C GLU A 31 -4.96 2.04 -15.77
N ILE A 32 -4.62 1.80 -17.02
CA ILE A 32 -3.55 0.88 -17.43
C ILE A 32 -2.41 1.75 -17.93
N GLY A 33 -1.31 1.81 -17.18
CA GLY A 33 -0.11 2.54 -17.59
C GLY A 33 0.66 1.78 -18.66
N ARG A 34 0.80 0.46 -18.48
CA ARG A 34 1.53 -0.42 -19.39
C ARG A 34 0.92 -1.82 -19.40
N LEU A 35 0.91 -2.46 -20.57
CA LEU A 35 0.44 -3.82 -20.75
C LEU A 35 1.25 -4.51 -21.85
N ASP A 36 2.17 -5.37 -21.44
CA ASP A 36 3.10 -6.06 -22.33
C ASP A 36 2.84 -7.57 -22.35
N ILE A 37 2.94 -8.19 -23.53
CA ILE A 37 2.97 -9.66 -23.65
C ILE A 37 4.42 -10.11 -23.43
N ILE A 38 4.63 -10.93 -22.40
CA ILE A 38 5.95 -11.46 -22.05
C ILE A 38 6.16 -12.83 -22.69
N GLU A 39 5.12 -13.65 -22.74
CA GLU A 39 5.16 -14.98 -23.32
C GLU A 39 3.79 -15.34 -23.90
N HIS A 40 3.77 -16.11 -24.99
CA HIS A 40 2.55 -16.60 -25.60
C HIS A 40 2.72 -18.05 -26.10
N SER A 41 1.79 -18.91 -25.72
CA SER A 41 1.61 -20.29 -26.19
C SER A 41 0.19 -20.47 -26.74
N ALA A 42 -0.11 -21.69 -27.21
CA ALA A 42 -1.43 -22.02 -27.76
C ALA A 42 -2.58 -21.87 -26.75
N ASP A 43 -2.31 -22.01 -25.45
CA ASP A 43 -3.30 -22.07 -24.37
C ASP A 43 -3.05 -21.06 -23.24
N LYS A 44 -1.93 -20.34 -23.26
CA LYS A 44 -1.54 -19.38 -22.21
C LYS A 44 -0.88 -18.15 -22.82
N THR A 45 -1.19 -16.99 -22.25
CA THR A 45 -0.45 -15.75 -22.49
C THR A 45 -0.06 -15.17 -21.14
N VAL A 46 1.21 -14.83 -20.99
CA VAL A 46 1.74 -14.15 -19.81
C VAL A 46 1.83 -12.66 -20.12
N PHE A 47 1.22 -11.86 -19.27
CA PHE A 47 1.24 -10.41 -19.36
C PHE A 47 1.99 -9.80 -18.18
N GLU A 48 2.74 -8.74 -18.45
CA GLU A 48 3.17 -7.78 -17.44
C GLU A 48 2.26 -6.56 -17.52
N VAL A 49 1.71 -6.13 -16.38
CA VAL A 49 0.74 -5.03 -16.34
C VAL A 49 1.11 -4.05 -15.23
N GLU A 50 1.16 -2.77 -15.61
CA GLU A 50 1.23 -1.63 -14.71
C GLU A 50 -0.15 -0.97 -14.71
N CYS A 51 -0.77 -0.86 -13.53
CA CYS A 51 -2.14 -0.39 -13.43
C CYS A 51 -2.41 0.38 -12.14
N GLY A 52 -3.36 1.31 -12.22
CA GLY A 52 -3.79 2.11 -11.09
C GLY A 52 -4.55 1.31 -10.03
N LYS A 53 -4.76 1.96 -8.88
CA LYS A 53 -5.47 1.37 -7.74
C LYS A 53 -6.86 0.84 -8.13
N GLY A 54 -7.24 -0.29 -7.56
CA GLY A 54 -8.56 -0.89 -7.76
C GLY A 54 -8.75 -1.65 -9.08
N THR A 55 -7.69 -1.78 -9.88
CA THR A 55 -7.71 -2.61 -11.09
C THR A 55 -7.87 -4.09 -10.73
N TYR A 56 -8.89 -4.72 -11.30
CA TYR A 56 -9.09 -6.16 -11.18
C TYR A 56 -8.47 -6.86 -12.39
N VAL A 57 -7.22 -7.33 -12.26
CA VAL A 57 -6.52 -8.10 -13.30
C VAL A 57 -7.32 -9.33 -13.77
N ARG A 58 -8.10 -9.94 -12.85
CA ARG A 58 -9.04 -11.01 -13.18
C ARG A 58 -10.17 -10.58 -14.12
N SER A 59 -10.67 -9.36 -13.97
CA SER A 59 -11.66 -8.80 -14.90
C SER A 59 -11.01 -8.50 -16.25
N LEU A 60 -9.80 -7.95 -16.26
CA LEU A 60 -9.06 -7.68 -17.50
C LEU A 60 -8.90 -8.95 -18.35
N ALA A 61 -8.41 -10.06 -17.78
CA ALA A 61 -8.27 -11.32 -18.50
C ALA A 61 -9.61 -11.89 -19.01
N ARG A 62 -10.66 -11.81 -18.19
CA ARG A 62 -12.01 -12.24 -18.58
C ARG A 62 -12.54 -11.43 -19.75
N ASP A 63 -12.39 -10.10 -19.69
CA ASP A 63 -12.96 -9.18 -20.67
C ASP A 63 -12.19 -9.28 -22.00
N MET A 64 -10.85 -9.32 -21.97
CA MET A 64 -10.04 -9.62 -23.17
C MET A 64 -10.40 -10.97 -23.80
N GLY A 65 -10.58 -12.02 -22.98
CA GLY A 65 -10.98 -13.32 -23.48
C GLY A 65 -12.36 -13.31 -24.15
N ARG A 66 -13.32 -12.53 -23.62
CA ARG A 66 -14.65 -12.35 -24.23
C ARG A 66 -14.56 -11.63 -25.56
N ASP A 67 -13.77 -10.56 -25.61
CA ASP A 67 -13.59 -9.77 -26.84
C ASP A 67 -12.92 -10.59 -27.96
N LEU A 68 -12.01 -11.49 -27.59
CA LEU A 68 -11.37 -12.43 -28.52
C LEU A 68 -12.25 -13.65 -28.88
N GLY A 69 -13.37 -13.86 -28.19
CA GLY A 69 -14.27 -14.99 -28.42
C GLY A 69 -13.77 -16.35 -27.94
N CYS A 70 -12.60 -16.43 -27.29
CA CYS A 70 -12.04 -17.66 -26.74
C CYS A 70 -12.32 -17.84 -25.24
N PHE A 71 -12.78 -16.77 -24.57
CA PHE A 71 -12.80 -16.63 -23.11
C PHE A 71 -11.41 -16.77 -22.48
N GLY A 72 -11.32 -16.56 -21.17
CA GLY A 72 -10.05 -16.61 -20.46
C GLY A 72 -10.23 -16.36 -18.98
N HIS A 73 -9.29 -16.86 -18.18
CA HIS A 73 -9.21 -16.58 -16.76
C HIS A 73 -7.75 -16.52 -16.33
N ILE A 74 -7.50 -15.91 -15.18
CA ILE A 74 -6.17 -15.88 -14.57
C ILE A 74 -5.87 -17.24 -13.97
N ALA A 75 -4.86 -17.92 -14.50
CA ALA A 75 -4.32 -19.16 -13.93
C ALA A 75 -3.26 -18.87 -12.85
N GLU A 76 -2.51 -17.78 -13.01
CA GLU A 76 -1.44 -17.35 -12.11
C GLU A 76 -1.41 -15.82 -12.06
N LEU A 77 -1.20 -15.26 -10.86
CA LEU A 77 -1.07 -13.81 -10.67
C LEU A 77 -0.05 -13.54 -9.57
N ARG A 78 0.99 -12.80 -9.92
CA ARG A 78 1.99 -12.31 -8.98
C ARG A 78 2.03 -10.80 -9.07
N ARG A 79 1.89 -10.13 -7.92
CA ARG A 79 2.18 -8.71 -7.80
C ARG A 79 3.66 -8.57 -7.48
N VAL A 80 4.40 -7.92 -8.37
CA VAL A 80 5.86 -7.77 -8.25
C VAL A 80 6.25 -6.44 -7.61
N GLU A 81 5.37 -5.44 -7.64
CA GLU A 81 5.65 -4.10 -7.16
C GLU A 81 4.38 -3.43 -6.63
N VAL A 82 4.54 -2.57 -5.63
CA VAL A 82 3.55 -1.58 -5.19
C VAL A 82 4.33 -0.32 -4.85
N GLU A 83 4.29 0.67 -5.74
CA GLU A 83 5.08 1.89 -5.59
C GLU A 83 4.98 2.48 -4.17
N PRO A 84 6.12 2.81 -3.52
CA PRO A 84 7.51 2.75 -4.03
C PRO A 84 8.24 1.42 -3.77
N PHE A 85 7.55 0.39 -3.30
CA PHE A 85 8.15 -0.87 -2.85
C PHE A 85 8.31 -1.89 -3.98
N THR A 86 9.54 -2.40 -4.08
CA THR A 86 10.01 -3.33 -5.11
C THR A 86 10.22 -4.73 -4.52
N PRO A 87 10.54 -5.75 -5.33
CA PRO A 87 10.86 -7.09 -4.83
C PRO A 87 11.99 -7.12 -3.79
N ASP A 88 12.91 -6.15 -3.82
CA ASP A 88 14.03 -6.06 -2.87
C ASP A 88 13.57 -5.67 -1.45
N ASP A 89 12.39 -5.05 -1.34
CA ASP A 89 11.76 -4.70 -0.06
C ASP A 89 10.88 -5.83 0.50
N PHE A 90 10.68 -6.91 -0.25
CA PHE A 90 9.74 -7.96 0.13
C PHE A 90 10.35 -8.91 1.14
N VAL A 91 9.63 -9.10 2.25
CA VAL A 91 9.97 -10.06 3.29
C VAL A 91 9.04 -11.27 3.16
N THR A 92 9.62 -12.44 2.98
CA THR A 92 8.89 -13.71 2.91
C THR A 92 8.42 -14.15 4.30
N VAL A 93 7.39 -15.00 4.33
CA VAL A 93 6.92 -15.62 5.58
C VAL A 93 8.04 -16.42 6.26
N ALA A 94 8.89 -17.10 5.48
CA ALA A 94 10.01 -17.87 6.02
C ALA A 94 11.07 -16.98 6.69
N GLU A 95 11.35 -15.79 6.14
CA GLU A 95 12.24 -14.80 6.77
C GLU A 95 11.64 -14.24 8.06
N LEU A 96 10.33 -13.97 8.09
CA LEU A 96 9.63 -13.56 9.31
C LEU A 96 9.68 -14.65 10.39
N GLU A 97 9.44 -15.91 10.02
CA GLU A 97 9.56 -17.05 10.92
C GLU A 97 10.98 -17.23 11.43
N ALA A 98 11.98 -17.10 10.55
CA ALA A 98 13.39 -17.15 10.94
C ALA A 98 13.77 -16.00 11.89
N ALA A 99 13.29 -14.78 11.65
CA ALA A 99 13.51 -13.65 12.55
C ALA A 99 12.85 -13.87 13.93
N ARG A 100 11.69 -14.53 13.97
CA ARG A 100 10.97 -14.82 15.21
C ARG A 100 11.56 -15.98 16.01
N PHE A 101 11.93 -17.06 15.33
CA PHE A 101 12.21 -18.37 15.93
C PHE A 101 13.64 -18.87 15.71
N GLY A 102 14.37 -18.34 14.72
CA GLY A 102 15.68 -18.82 14.29
C GLY A 102 16.82 -18.69 15.31
N GLY A 103 16.62 -17.92 16.39
CA GLY A 103 17.54 -17.83 17.53
C GLY A 103 17.26 -18.81 18.67
N LYS A 104 16.15 -19.57 18.64
CA LYS A 104 15.73 -20.51 19.69
C LYS A 104 15.09 -21.76 19.07
N ALA A 105 15.87 -22.51 18.29
CA ALA A 105 15.44 -23.82 17.79
C ALA A 105 15.52 -24.93 18.86
N GLU A 106 16.02 -24.65 20.07
CA GLU A 106 15.99 -25.61 21.18
C GLU A 106 15.45 -24.94 22.45
N ALA A 107 14.36 -25.53 22.95
CA ALA A 107 13.72 -25.31 24.25
C ALA A 107 13.02 -23.97 24.48
N VAL A 108 11.69 -23.95 24.28
CA VAL A 108 10.77 -23.40 25.30
C VAL A 108 9.47 -24.24 25.29
N GLN A 109 9.51 -25.41 25.93
CA GLN A 109 8.34 -25.95 26.63
C GLN A 109 8.32 -25.31 28.02
N ASP A 110 8.04 -24.02 28.11
CA ASP A 110 7.62 -23.39 29.36
C ASP A 110 7.00 -22.03 29.05
N GLU A 111 5.76 -21.80 29.45
CA GLU A 111 5.08 -20.51 29.36
C GLU A 111 5.70 -19.50 30.35
N SER A 112 7.00 -19.26 30.26
CA SER A 112 7.67 -18.26 31.10
C SER A 112 7.28 -16.88 30.59
N GLU A 113 6.82 -16.02 31.51
CA GLU A 113 6.44 -14.61 31.35
C GLU A 113 7.60 -13.67 30.88
N ALA A 114 8.63 -14.21 30.23
CA ALA A 114 9.71 -13.41 29.67
C ALA A 114 9.20 -12.57 28.49
N PRO A 115 9.51 -11.26 28.44
CA PRO A 115 9.09 -10.42 27.33
C PRO A 115 9.63 -10.96 26.01
N VAL A 116 8.74 -10.98 25.02
CA VAL A 116 9.07 -11.35 23.66
C VAL A 116 10.01 -10.30 23.05
N ASP A 117 11.18 -10.74 22.58
CA ASP A 117 12.08 -9.90 21.79
C ASP A 117 11.59 -9.83 20.34
N PHE A 118 11.32 -8.60 19.88
CA PHE A 118 10.89 -8.29 18.51
C PHE A 118 11.98 -7.63 17.68
N SER A 119 13.19 -7.40 18.21
CA SER A 119 14.24 -6.63 17.53
C SER A 119 14.59 -7.15 16.14
N ALA A 120 14.62 -8.46 15.94
CA ALA A 120 14.86 -9.08 14.65
C ALA A 120 13.72 -8.87 13.64
N ILE A 121 12.47 -8.77 14.10
CA ILE A 121 11.31 -8.45 13.27
C ILE A 121 11.27 -6.94 12.99
N ASP A 122 11.56 -6.11 13.98
CA ASP A 122 11.60 -4.65 13.84
C ASP A 122 12.65 -4.22 12.80
N ALA A 123 13.76 -4.95 12.68
CA ALA A 123 14.78 -4.74 11.65
C ALA A 123 14.29 -4.99 10.21
N LEU A 124 13.17 -5.69 10.03
CA LEU A 124 12.53 -5.95 8.74
C LEU A 124 11.46 -4.91 8.40
N LEU A 125 11.14 -3.99 9.32
CA LEU A 125 10.14 -2.95 9.09
C LEU A 125 10.75 -1.80 8.29
N VAL A 126 9.96 -1.30 7.34
CA VAL A 126 10.27 -0.07 6.61
C VAL A 126 9.68 1.12 7.36
N GLU A 127 10.40 2.24 7.35
CA GLU A 127 9.94 3.49 7.96
C GLU A 127 8.64 3.97 7.30
N THR A 128 7.70 4.51 8.10
CA THR A 128 6.40 4.96 7.56
C THR A 128 6.55 6.05 6.50
N ALA A 129 7.60 6.86 6.59
CA ALA A 129 7.91 7.90 5.61
C ALA A 129 8.24 7.33 4.22
N ALA A 130 8.73 6.08 4.13
CA ALA A 130 9.06 5.45 2.85
C ALA A 130 7.82 5.30 1.97
N ALA A 131 6.65 5.02 2.55
CA ALA A 131 5.39 4.92 1.80
C ALA A 131 4.84 6.28 1.30
N LEU A 132 5.51 7.39 1.61
CA LEU A 132 5.07 8.76 1.36
C LEU A 132 6.09 9.56 0.55
N ASP A 133 7.02 8.88 -0.14
CA ASP A 133 8.10 9.53 -0.90
C ASP A 133 7.58 10.39 -2.07
N CYS A 134 6.42 10.03 -2.62
CA CYS A 134 5.74 10.74 -3.69
C CYS A 134 5.12 12.06 -3.25
N LEU A 135 5.00 12.29 -1.93
CA LEU A 135 4.47 13.53 -1.37
C LEU A 135 5.59 14.54 -1.11
N PRO A 136 5.35 15.85 -1.34
CA PRO A 136 6.27 16.90 -0.92
C PRO A 136 6.63 16.78 0.57
N GLN A 137 7.93 16.72 0.86
CA GLN A 137 8.47 16.59 2.21
C GLN A 137 8.97 17.95 2.71
N VAL A 138 8.50 18.36 3.89
CA VAL A 138 8.84 19.65 4.50
C VAL A 138 9.50 19.42 5.86
N ALA A 139 10.77 19.80 5.95
CA ALA A 139 11.50 19.79 7.22
C ALA A 139 11.03 20.96 8.11
N VAL A 140 10.68 20.65 9.36
CA VAL A 140 10.23 21.63 10.35
C VAL A 140 11.14 21.62 11.58
N SER A 141 11.17 22.74 12.30
CA SER A 141 11.87 22.83 13.60
C SER A 141 11.14 22.03 14.68
N ASP A 142 11.82 21.73 15.78
CA ASP A 142 11.20 21.00 16.90
C ASP A 142 10.00 21.75 17.52
N ASP A 143 10.06 23.09 17.61
CA ASP A 143 8.94 23.92 18.07
C ASP A 143 7.73 23.82 17.13
N ALA A 144 7.98 23.87 15.82
CA ALA A 144 6.93 23.69 14.82
C ALA A 144 6.37 22.26 14.87
N ALA A 145 7.21 21.25 15.05
CA ALA A 145 6.78 19.85 15.19
C ALA A 145 5.85 19.67 16.41
N THR A 146 6.17 20.27 17.56
CA THR A 146 5.29 20.24 18.75
C THR A 146 3.94 20.89 18.45
N LYS A 147 3.92 22.05 17.78
CA LYS A 147 2.67 22.72 17.39
C LYS A 147 1.83 21.87 16.44
N ILE A 148 2.46 21.28 15.42
CA ILE A 148 1.82 20.39 14.45
C ILE A 148 1.19 19.18 15.15
N ARG A 149 1.90 18.54 16.11
CA ARG A 149 1.37 17.38 16.86
C ARG A 149 0.13 17.73 17.70
N LEU A 150 -0.03 19.00 18.08
CA LEU A 150 -1.22 19.54 18.74
C LEU A 150 -2.29 20.02 17.73
N GLY A 151 -2.12 19.75 16.44
CA GLY A 151 -3.07 20.13 15.39
C GLY A 151 -2.95 21.58 14.92
N ASN A 152 -1.94 22.33 15.35
CA ASN A 152 -1.80 23.74 14.99
C ASN A 152 -1.11 23.91 13.63
N PRO A 153 -1.63 24.77 12.74
CA PRO A 153 -0.92 25.15 11.52
C PRO A 153 0.38 25.88 11.82
N VAL A 154 1.40 25.70 10.97
CA VAL A 154 2.70 26.39 11.11
C VAL A 154 3.16 26.98 9.79
N ILE A 155 3.82 28.15 9.85
CA ILE A 155 4.46 28.75 8.68
C ILE A 155 5.64 27.87 8.28
N ILE A 156 5.65 27.43 7.04
CA ILE A 156 6.78 26.72 6.45
C ILE A 156 7.83 27.75 6.05
N ARG A 157 9.09 27.46 6.36
CA ARG A 157 10.22 28.35 6.06
C ARG A 157 11.24 27.58 5.24
N GLY A 158 11.76 28.23 4.20
CA GLY A 158 12.76 27.63 3.32
C GLY A 158 12.67 28.25 1.93
N ARG A 159 13.80 28.31 1.23
CA ARG A 159 13.85 28.85 -0.14
C ARG A 159 12.99 28.04 -1.10
N ASP A 160 12.99 26.72 -0.91
CA ASP A 160 12.31 25.74 -1.78
C ASP A 160 11.03 25.18 -1.15
N ALA A 161 10.50 25.87 -0.13
CA ALA A 161 9.26 25.47 0.51
C ALA A 161 8.08 25.63 -0.47
N PRO A 162 7.24 24.58 -0.68
CA PRO A 162 6.05 24.72 -1.50
C PRO A 162 5.11 25.79 -0.94
N VAL A 163 4.46 26.55 -1.82
CA VAL A 163 3.46 27.55 -1.42
C VAL A 163 2.08 26.91 -1.25
N GLU A 164 1.78 25.92 -2.09
CA GLU A 164 0.53 25.16 -2.12
C GLU A 164 0.84 23.68 -2.39
N ALA A 165 0.19 22.78 -1.66
CA ALA A 165 0.19 21.33 -1.90
C ALA A 165 -1.02 20.70 -1.20
N GLU A 166 -1.85 19.95 -1.94
CA GLU A 166 -3.04 19.31 -1.34
C GLU A 166 -2.70 18.25 -0.29
N GLU A 167 -1.60 17.55 -0.51
CA GLU A 167 -0.99 16.58 0.40
C GLU A 167 0.51 16.81 0.48
N ALA A 168 1.03 16.85 1.71
CA ALA A 168 2.43 17.00 2.01
C ALA A 168 2.75 16.34 3.36
N CYS A 169 4.01 16.02 3.57
CA CYS A 169 4.52 15.45 4.81
C CYS A 169 5.37 16.47 5.55
N ALA A 170 5.16 16.60 6.86
CA ALA A 170 6.05 17.34 7.74
C ALA A 170 7.01 16.36 8.43
N THR A 171 8.30 16.65 8.39
CA THR A 171 9.34 15.85 9.05
C THR A 171 10.15 16.69 10.03
N ALA A 172 10.57 16.10 11.13
CA ALA A 172 11.46 16.72 12.11
C ALA A 172 12.62 15.76 12.39
N ARG A 173 13.86 16.23 12.19
CA ARG A 173 15.08 15.41 12.32
C ARG A 173 15.00 14.09 11.53
N GLY A 174 14.45 14.15 10.32
CA GLY A 174 14.28 12.99 9.44
C GLY A 174 13.13 12.05 9.80
N ARG A 175 12.36 12.31 10.87
CA ARG A 175 11.21 11.50 11.27
C ARG A 175 9.89 12.14 10.85
N LEU A 176 8.95 11.32 10.39
CA LEU A 176 7.61 11.77 10.04
C LEU A 176 6.88 12.33 11.27
N VAL A 177 6.29 13.51 11.12
CA VAL A 177 5.51 14.18 12.17
C VAL A 177 4.03 14.18 11.81
N ALA A 178 3.69 14.52 10.57
CA ALA A 178 2.31 14.63 10.12
C ALA A 178 2.17 14.53 8.61
N ILE A 179 0.98 14.15 8.16
CA ILE A 179 0.48 14.38 6.80
C ILE A 179 -0.53 15.53 6.87
N GLY A 180 -0.46 16.44 5.92
CA GLY A 180 -1.28 17.66 5.89
C GLY A 180 -1.39 18.25 4.50
N ALA A 181 -1.95 19.45 4.42
CA ALA A 181 -1.90 20.28 3.22
C ALA A 181 -0.98 21.48 3.46
N ILE A 182 -0.47 22.06 2.39
CA ILE A 182 0.20 23.36 2.41
C ILE A 182 -0.74 24.33 1.72
N GLU A 183 -1.15 25.37 2.44
CA GLU A 183 -2.01 26.43 1.93
C GLU A 183 -1.44 27.77 2.34
N GLN A 184 -1.19 28.66 1.39
CA GLN A 184 -0.62 30.00 1.61
C GLN A 184 0.69 29.95 2.42
N GLY A 185 1.55 28.95 2.14
CA GLY A 185 2.82 28.74 2.84
C GLY A 185 2.69 28.22 4.29
N MET A 186 1.48 27.82 4.71
CA MET A 186 1.23 27.20 6.01
C MET A 186 1.04 25.70 5.86
N PHE A 187 1.77 24.90 6.65
CA PHE A 187 1.45 23.48 6.80
C PHE A 187 0.24 23.33 7.74
N LYS A 188 -0.82 22.70 7.25
CA LYS A 188 -2.06 22.43 7.99
C LYS A 188 -2.17 20.91 8.23
N PRO A 189 -1.97 20.43 9.48
CA PRO A 189 -1.99 19.00 9.76
C PRO A 189 -3.40 18.40 9.56
N LYS A 190 -3.46 17.25 8.89
CA LYS A 190 -4.67 16.42 8.76
C LYS A 190 -4.56 15.16 9.62
N ARG A 191 -3.38 14.53 9.62
CA ARG A 191 -3.07 13.34 10.43
C ARG A 191 -1.70 13.53 11.08
N VAL A 192 -1.66 13.42 12.40
CA VAL A 192 -0.43 13.53 13.19
C VAL A 192 0.01 12.15 13.65
N PHE A 193 1.31 11.93 13.68
CA PHE A 193 1.92 10.72 14.22
C PHE A 193 2.43 11.02 15.62
N ALA A 194 2.15 10.14 16.58
CA ALA A 194 2.85 10.15 17.87
C ALA A 194 4.23 9.52 17.63
N GLY A 195 5.28 10.24 18.03
CA GLY A 195 6.66 9.76 17.92
C GLY A 195 7.03 8.90 19.11
#